data_AF-A0A417ZB42-F1
#
_entry.id   AF-A0A417ZB42-F1
#
_cell.length_a   1.000
_cell.length_b   1.000
_cell.length_c   1.000
_cell.angle_alpha   90.00
_cell.angle_beta   90.00
_cell.angle_gamma   90.00
#
_symmetry.space_group_name_H-M   'P 1'
#
loop_
_entity.id
_entity.type
_entity.pdbx_description
1 polymer ?
#
loop_
_entity_poly.entity_id
_entity_poly.type
_entity_poly.pdbx_seq_one_letter_code
_entity_poly.pdbx_strand_id
1 'polypeptide(L)' 'MKNLKEIREERGVSQQELADMLQVSQKTVSSWECGYRNPGTKKMQQIEDIFKIPKEEIFFTAFNYKT' A
#
# COMPACT_ATOMS: atom_id res chain seq x y z
N MET A 1 -4.63 -3.29 -13.06
CA MET A 1 -4.55 -2.52 -11.81
C MET A 1 -3.60 -3.27 -10.91
N LYS A 2 -2.56 -2.60 -10.40
CA LYS A 2 -1.56 -3.25 -9.56
C LYS A 2 -1.94 -3.09 -8.10
N ASN A 3 -2.11 -4.19 -7.38
CA ASN A 3 -2.37 -4.13 -5.94
C ASN A 3 -1.06 -3.86 -5.18
N LEU A 4 -1.15 -3.24 -3.99
CA LEU A 4 0.02 -2.99 -3.13
C LEU A 4 0.91 -4.23 -2.93
N LYS A 5 0.28 -5.41 -2.83
CA LYS A 5 0.96 -6.70 -2.73
C LYS A 5 1.86 -6.99 -3.94
N GLU A 6 1.35 -6.80 -5.15
CA GLU A 6 2.08 -7.08 -6.39
C GLU A 6 3.27 -6.14 -6.52
N ILE A 7 3.09 -4.85 -6.22
CA ILE A 7 4.17 -3.85 -6.24
C ILE A 7 5.25 -4.22 -5.23
N ARG A 8 4.84 -4.63 -4.03
CA ARG A 8 5.75 -5.07 -2.98
C ARG A 8 6.56 -6.30 -3.42
N GLU A 9 5.91 -7.29 -4.02
CA GLU A 9 6.53 -8.53 -4.51
C GLU A 9 7.45 -8.27 -5.72
N GLU A 10 7.06 -7.42 -6.67
CA GLU A 10 7.91 -6.98 -7.79
C GLU A 10 9.21 -6.32 -7.31
N ARG A 11 9.18 -5.68 -6.15
CA ARG A 11 10.32 -5.01 -5.53
C ARG A 11 11.11 -5.92 -4.58
N GLY A 12 10.69 -7.17 -4.41
CA GLY A 12 11.34 -8.12 -3.49
C GLY A 12 11.22 -7.75 -2.01
N VAL A 13 10.25 -6.90 -1.66
CA VAL A 13 10.03 -6.42 -0.29
C VAL A 13 9.07 -7.37 0.42
N SER A 14 9.30 -7.72 1.67
CA SER A 14 8.36 -8.49 2.49
C SER A 14 7.33 -7.58 3.18
N GLN A 15 6.20 -8.14 3.63
CA GLN A 15 5.20 -7.35 4.38
C GLN A 15 5.79 -6.76 5.66
N GLN A 16 6.73 -7.46 6.30
CA GLN A 16 7.41 -6.97 7.51
C GLN A 16 8.35 -5.81 7.17
N GLU A 17 9.16 -5.92 6.12
CA GLU A 17 10.05 -4.82 5.70
C GLU A 17 9.27 -3.57 5.32
N LEU A 18 8.16 -3.71 4.59
CA LEU A 18 7.28 -2.58 4.28
C LEU A 18 6.68 -1.98 5.56
N ALA A 19 6.31 -2.82 6.53
CA ALA A 19 5.78 -2.36 7.80
C ALA A 19 6.84 -1.58 8.60
N ASP A 20 8.08 -2.05 8.60
CA ASP A 20 9.21 -1.40 9.27
C ASP A 20 9.53 -0.04 8.63
N MET A 21 9.59 0.02 7.29
CA MET A 21 9.77 1.27 6.53
C MET A 21 8.67 2.29 6.84
N LEU A 22 7.44 1.81 7.03
CA LEU A 22 6.29 2.65 7.30
C LEU A 22 6.02 2.83 8.80
N GLN A 23 6.83 2.26 9.70
CA GLN A 23 6.61 2.28 11.15
C GLN A 23 5.18 1.88 11.53
N VAL A 24 4.69 0.77 10.96
CA VAL A 24 3.39 0.16 11.28
C VAL A 24 3.60 -1.31 11.61
N SER A 25 2.53 -2.00 12.01
CA SER A 25 2.61 -3.46 12.19
C SER A 25 2.48 -4.18 10.85
N GLN A 26 3.07 -5.38 10.71
CA GLN A 26 2.86 -6.23 9.55
C GLN A 26 1.38 -6.55 9.31
N LYS A 27 0.57 -6.69 10.38
CA LYS A 27 -0.89 -6.84 10.29
C LYS A 27 -1.56 -5.64 9.62
N THR A 28 -1.03 -4.43 9.83
CA THR A 28 -1.53 -3.20 9.19
C THR A 28 -1.32 -3.27 7.69
N VAL A 29 -0.12 -3.67 7.24
CA VAL A 29 0.18 -3.88 5.82
C VAL A 29 -0.71 -4.97 5.22
N SER A 30 -0.86 -6.09 5.90
CA SER A 30 -1.76 -7.17 5.47
C SER A 30 -3.22 -6.70 5.35
N SER A 31 -3.72 -5.88 6.29
CA SER A 31 -5.08 -5.31 6.17
C SER A 31 -5.25 -4.40 4.96
N TRP A 32 -4.19 -3.66 4.57
CA TRP A 32 -4.21 -2.83 3.36
C TRP A 32 -4.21 -3.68 2.09
N GLU A 33 -3.36 -4.70 2.03
CA GLU A 33 -3.29 -5.61 0.88
C GLU A 33 -4.58 -6.41 0.67
N CYS A 34 -5.28 -6.77 1.76
CA CYS A 34 -6.57 -7.48 1.70
C CYS A 34 -7.79 -6.54 1.57
N GLY A 35 -7.60 -5.22 1.58
CA GLY A 35 -8.70 -4.24 1.48
C GLY A 35 -9.59 -4.13 2.74
N TYR A 36 -9.20 -4.72 3.87
CA TYR A 36 -9.95 -4.60 5.14
C TYR A 36 -9.89 -3.18 5.72
N ARG A 37 -8.78 -2.48 5.49
CA ARG A 37 -8.59 -1.08 5.90
C ARG A 37 -7.80 -0.36 4.83
N ASN A 38 -8.01 0.95 4.73
CA ASN A 38 -7.20 1.81 3.89
C ASN A 38 -6.10 2.50 4.71
N PRO A 39 -4.89 2.68 4.17
CA PRO A 39 -3.90 3.54 4.77
C PRO A 39 -4.41 4.98 4.84
N GLY A 40 -4.00 5.73 5.86
CA GLY A 40 -4.27 7.17 5.89
C GLY A 40 -3.48 7.90 4.80
N THR A 41 -3.90 9.13 4.47
CA THR A 41 -3.27 9.97 3.44
C THR A 41 -1.76 10.10 3.60
N LYS A 42 -1.27 10.29 4.83
CA LYS A 42 0.17 10.32 5.13
C LYS A 42 0.89 9.02 4.75
N LYS A 43 0.30 7.86 5.07
CA LYS A 43 0.90 6.54 4.76
C LYS A 43 0.85 6.26 3.27
N MET A 44 -0.22 6.67 2.59
CA MET A 44 -0.32 6.59 1.13
C MET A 44 0.78 7.40 0.45
N GLN A 45 1.05 8.63 0.91
CA GLN A 45 2.16 9.43 0.38
C GLN A 45 3.52 8.74 0.61
N GLN A 46 3.76 8.20 1.81
CA GLN A 46 5.00 7.45 2.08
C GLN A 46 5.17 6.24 1.16
N ILE A 47 4.08 5.51 0.86
CA ILE A 47 4.09 4.37 -0.05
C ILE A 47 4.39 4.82 -1.48
N GLU A 48 3.79 5.94 -1.92
CA GLU A 48 4.09 6.58 -3.20
C GLU A 48 5.58 6.97 -3.29
N ASP A 49 6.15 7.55 -2.24
CA ASP A 49 7.56 7.95 -2.19
C ASP A 49 8.51 6.74 -2.26
N ILE A 50 8.16 5.63 -1.58
CA ILE A 50 8.94 4.39 -1.56
C ILE A 50 8.94 3.70 -2.93
N PHE A 51 7.75 3.53 -3.51
CA PHE A 51 7.59 2.74 -4.73
C PHE A 51 7.64 3.57 -6.01
N LYS A 52 7.61 4.90 -5.90
CA LYS A 52 7.51 5.89 -7.00
C LYS A 52 6.35 5.61 -7.94
N ILE A 53 5.25 5.11 -7.39
CA ILE A 53 4.02 4.81 -8.11
C ILE A 53 2.92 5.67 -7.49
N PRO A 54 2.11 6.38 -8.30
CA PRO A 54 1.03 7.22 -7.78
C PRO A 54 0.10 6.42 -6.88
N LYS A 55 -0.20 6.92 -5.68
CA LYS A 55 -1.10 6.24 -4.73
C LYS A 55 -2.48 5.94 -5.32
N GLU A 56 -2.93 6.72 -6.31
CA GLU A 56 -4.17 6.48 -7.05
C GLU A 56 -4.14 5.18 -7.86
N GLU A 57 -2.97 4.76 -8.35
CA GLU A 57 -2.78 3.49 -9.06
C GLU A 57 -2.72 2.30 -8.09
N ILE A 58 -2.11 2.50 -6.91
CA ILE A 58 -1.93 1.48 -5.86
C ILE A 58 -3.25 1.18 -5.13
N PHE A 59 -4.01 2.23 -4.84
CA PHE A 59 -5.20 2.19 -3.99
C PHE A 59 -6.48 2.47 -4.78
N PHE A 60 -6.49 2.21 -6.09
CA PHE A 60 -7.61 2.53 -6.98
C PHE A 60 -8.98 2.05 -6.47
N THR A 61 -9.04 0.87 -5.86
CA THR A 61 -10.28 0.31 -5.29
C THR A 61 -10.68 0.89 -3.94
N ALA A 62 -9.71 1.43 -3.18
CA ALA A 62 -9.94 2.09 -1.89
C ALA A 62 -10.53 3.50 -2.07
N PHE A 63 -10.14 4.18 -3.14
CA PHE A 63 -10.77 5.40 -3.61
C PHE A 63 -11.91 4.99 -4.54
N ASN A 64 -13.09 4.74 -3.99
CA ASN A 64 -14.33 4.58 -4.76
C ASN A 64 -14.53 5.82 -5.68
N TYR A 65 -13.89 5.85 -6.83
CA TYR A 65 -14.35 6.61 -7.98
C TYR A 65 -15.59 5.85 -8.45
N LYS A 66 -16.70 6.04 -7.72
CA LYS A 66 -18.03 5.73 -8.22
C LYS A 66 -18.21 6.56 -9.49
N THR A 67 -17.96 5.96 -10.64
CA THR A 67 -18.70 6.31 -11.86
C THR A 67 -20.14 5.86 -11.69
#